data_AF-I0CL00-F1
#
_entry.id   AF-I0CL00-F1
#
_cell.length_a   1.000
_cell.length_b   1.000
_cell.length_c   1.000
_cell.angle_alpha   90.00
_cell.angle_beta   90.00
_cell.angle_gamma   90.00
#
_symmetry.space_group_name_H-M   'P 1'
#
loop_
_entity.id
_entity.type
_entity.pdbx_description
1 polymer ?
#
loop_
_entity_poly.entity_id
_entity_poly.type
_entity_poly.pdbx_seq_one_letter_code
_entity_poly.pdbx_strand_id
1 'polypeptide(L)'
;SIAGGAYVPIDPAQPEERIRWMLEDSGVSVLLYADSQPPVDESIKVVHVTGMSHHSQAELSVETSPSQLAYIMFTSGSTGRPKGVQIEHQHIVRLACSQEKIGLNTSDRMAHTGAVSFDAITLEIFTTLLNGATLYPVDRDTLLDIHRFEQFIQTHQITALFLTTGLFNQLAQQRPQMFKGLKTLFTGGDVINVKSAELVKKH
;
A
#
# COMPACT_ATOMS: atom_id res chain seq x y z
N SER A 1 12.95 7.76 -15.10
CA SER A 1 13.95 8.15 -14.08
C SER A 1 13.22 8.77 -12.89
N ILE A 2 13.74 8.63 -11.66
CA ILE A 2 13.05 9.02 -10.42
C ILE A 2 13.59 10.35 -9.88
N ALA A 3 12.72 11.18 -9.29
CA ALA A 3 13.05 12.54 -8.87
C ALA A 3 13.79 12.65 -7.51
N GLY A 4 13.94 11.54 -6.78
CA GLY A 4 14.55 11.54 -5.43
C GLY A 4 13.73 12.31 -4.39
N GLY A 5 12.40 12.37 -4.53
CA GLY A 5 11.51 12.95 -3.51
C GLY A 5 10.93 11.90 -2.58
N ALA A 6 10.48 12.31 -1.39
CA ALA A 6 9.64 11.50 -0.52
C ALA A 6 8.17 11.69 -0.89
N TYR A 7 7.36 10.62 -0.87
CA TYR A 7 5.92 10.73 -1.14
C TYR A 7 5.09 10.75 0.14
N VAL A 8 3.94 11.42 0.08
CA VAL A 8 2.96 11.48 1.17
C VAL A 8 1.63 10.97 0.61
N PRO A 9 1.22 9.72 0.90
CA PRO A 9 -0.03 9.21 0.38
C PRO A 9 -1.19 9.84 1.15
N ILE A 10 -2.14 10.41 0.41
CA ILE A 10 -3.33 11.07 0.93
C ILE A 10 -4.55 10.34 0.39
N ASP A 11 -5.44 9.92 1.29
CA ASP A 11 -6.74 9.39 0.92
C ASP A 11 -7.69 10.56 0.64
N PRO A 12 -8.20 10.72 -0.60
CA PRO A 12 -9.08 11.83 -0.96
C PRO A 12 -10.44 11.78 -0.25
N ALA A 13 -10.81 10.65 0.37
CA ALA A 13 -12.02 10.55 1.18
C ALA A 13 -11.87 11.18 2.58
N GLN A 14 -10.68 11.64 2.96
CA GLN A 14 -10.48 12.35 4.23
C GLN A 14 -11.10 13.76 4.20
N PRO A 15 -11.52 14.30 5.36
CA PRO A 15 -12.00 15.67 5.44
C PRO A 15 -10.99 16.67 4.90
N GLU A 16 -11.46 17.67 4.14
CA GLU A 16 -10.63 18.70 3.50
C GLU A 16 -9.67 19.40 4.47
N GLU A 17 -10.14 19.78 5.67
CA GLU A 17 -9.30 20.40 6.70
C GLU A 17 -8.12 19.51 7.10
N ARG A 18 -8.35 18.19 7.18
CA ARG A 18 -7.31 17.21 7.51
C ARG A 18 -6.30 17.08 6.36
N ILE A 19 -6.76 17.09 5.11
CA ILE A 19 -5.88 17.07 3.94
C ILE A 19 -5.00 18.33 3.93
N ARG A 20 -5.57 19.52 4.08
CA ARG A 20 -4.80 20.77 4.12
C ARG A 20 -3.74 20.74 5.21
N TRP A 21 -4.12 20.32 6.42
CA TRP A 21 -3.18 20.19 7.53
C TRP A 21 -2.02 19.22 7.23
N MET A 22 -2.30 18.06 6.61
CA MET A 22 -1.26 17.11 6.22
C MET A 22 -0.32 17.70 5.16
N LEU A 23 -0.83 18.47 4.20
CA LEU A 23 -0.03 19.15 3.18
C LEU A 23 0.89 20.21 3.82
N GLU A 24 0.35 21.01 4.73
CA GLU A 24 1.11 22.04 5.46
C GLU A 24 2.20 21.42 6.35
N ASP A 25 1.85 20.42 7.18
CA ASP A 25 2.78 19.79 8.13
C ASP A 25 3.91 19.02 7.43
N SER A 26 3.61 18.39 6.29
CA SER A 26 4.61 17.65 5.51
C SER A 26 5.51 18.53 4.65
N GLY A 27 5.16 19.80 4.43
CA GLY A 27 5.93 20.73 3.59
C GLY A 27 6.01 20.30 2.13
N VAL A 28 4.99 19.61 1.61
CA VAL A 28 4.97 19.17 0.20
C VAL A 28 4.95 20.36 -0.76
N SER A 29 5.79 20.29 -1.79
CA SER A 29 5.90 21.34 -2.83
C SER A 29 5.19 20.96 -4.14
N VAL A 30 4.89 19.67 -4.32
CA VAL A 30 4.21 19.14 -5.50
C VAL A 30 3.13 18.16 -5.07
N LEU A 31 1.93 18.33 -5.61
CA LEU A 31 0.81 17.43 -5.43
C LEU A 31 0.47 16.74 -6.76
N LEU A 32 0.38 15.41 -6.72
CA LEU A 32 -0.07 14.59 -7.83
C LEU A 32 -1.51 14.12 -7.58
N TYR A 33 -2.40 14.27 -8.57
CA TYR A 33 -3.79 13.80 -8.47
C TYR A 33 -4.29 13.18 -9.79
N ALA A 34 -5.24 12.24 -9.71
CA ALA A 34 -5.78 11.52 -10.87
C ALA A 34 -7.23 11.88 -11.19
N ASP A 35 -8.08 12.04 -10.17
CA ASP A 35 -9.52 12.23 -10.34
C ASP A 35 -9.94 13.68 -10.05
N SER A 36 -10.25 13.98 -8.78
CA SER A 36 -10.59 15.33 -8.34
C SER A 36 -9.35 16.06 -7.82
N GLN A 37 -9.20 17.32 -8.22
CA GLN A 37 -8.19 18.20 -7.64
C GLN A 37 -8.55 18.45 -6.17
N PRO A 38 -7.69 18.09 -5.21
CA PRO A 38 -7.96 18.36 -3.82
C PRO A 38 -7.74 19.85 -3.53
N PRO A 39 -8.32 20.34 -2.43
CA PRO A 39 -8.16 21.72 -2.01
C PRO A 39 -6.74 21.98 -1.55
N VAL A 40 -6.04 22.87 -2.25
CA VAL A 40 -4.64 23.21 -1.99
C VAL A 40 -4.42 24.71 -1.99
N ASP A 41 -3.40 25.13 -1.25
CA ASP A 41 -2.84 26.47 -1.31
C ASP A 41 -2.16 26.72 -2.68
N GLU A 42 -2.13 27.98 -3.14
CA GLU A 42 -1.50 28.40 -4.39
C GLU A 42 0.00 28.11 -4.44
N SER A 43 0.65 27.97 -3.28
CA SER A 43 2.07 27.64 -3.15
C SER A 43 2.44 26.21 -3.56
N ILE A 44 1.47 25.29 -3.64
CA ILE A 44 1.70 23.88 -4.01
C ILE A 44 1.52 23.71 -5.51
N LYS A 45 2.55 23.19 -6.19
CA LYS A 45 2.44 22.86 -7.62
C LYS A 45 1.55 21.63 -7.80
N VAL A 46 0.41 21.78 -8.46
CA VAL A 46 -0.51 20.67 -8.73
C VAL A 46 -0.27 20.07 -10.12
N VAL A 47 -0.22 18.74 -10.21
CA VAL A 47 -0.06 18.01 -11.47
C VAL A 47 -1.13 16.92 -11.59
N HIS A 48 -1.89 16.98 -12.69
CA HIS A 48 -2.87 15.94 -13.04
C HIS A 48 -2.17 14.79 -13.77
N VAL A 49 -2.14 13.60 -13.17
CA VAL A 49 -1.32 12.49 -13.67
C VAL A 49 -1.90 11.82 -14.92
N THR A 50 -3.22 11.81 -15.08
CA THR A 50 -3.88 11.16 -16.23
C THR A 50 -3.90 12.02 -17.50
N GLY A 51 -3.58 13.32 -17.38
CA GLY A 51 -3.42 14.24 -18.51
C GLY A 51 -2.01 14.25 -19.13
N MET A 52 -1.06 13.48 -18.59
CA MET A 52 0.33 13.50 -19.05
C MET A 52 0.56 12.54 -20.22
N SER A 53 0.69 13.07 -21.44
CA SER A 53 1.03 12.32 -22.65
C SER A 53 2.53 12.27 -22.95
N HIS A 54 3.33 13.09 -22.26
CA HIS A 54 4.76 13.23 -22.50
C HIS A 54 5.58 12.46 -21.45
N HIS A 55 6.16 11.34 -21.87
CA HIS A 55 7.22 10.67 -21.14
C HIS A 55 8.56 11.10 -21.73
N SER A 56 9.34 11.87 -20.96
CA SER A 56 10.76 12.02 -21.29
C SER A 56 11.47 10.70 -20.98
N GLN A 57 12.14 10.14 -21.99
CA GLN A 57 13.03 9.00 -21.81
C GLN A 57 14.40 9.40 -21.23
N ALA A 58 14.61 10.70 -20.96
CA ALA A 58 15.86 11.17 -20.40
C ALA A 58 16.08 10.56 -19.01
N GLU A 59 17.25 9.94 -18.83
CA GLU A 59 17.72 9.54 -17.52
C GLU A 59 17.98 10.78 -16.67
N LEU A 60 17.13 11.00 -15.66
CA LEU A 60 17.44 11.92 -14.57
C LEU A 60 18.51 11.23 -13.72
N SER A 61 19.71 11.79 -13.73
CA SER A 61 20.72 11.46 -12.75
C SER A 61 20.43 12.27 -11.50
N VAL A 62 19.86 11.62 -10.48
CA VAL A 62 19.61 12.20 -9.17
C VAL A 62 20.43 11.42 -8.16
N GLU A 63 21.30 12.11 -7.43
CA GLU A 63 22.00 11.51 -6.29
C GLU A 63 20.98 11.19 -5.20
N THR A 64 20.97 9.95 -4.72
CA THR A 64 20.06 9.49 -3.67
C THR A 64 20.87 8.83 -2.55
N SER A 65 20.40 8.97 -1.32
CA SER A 65 21.02 8.35 -0.13
C SER A 65 20.07 7.30 0.49
N PRO A 66 20.59 6.19 1.05
CA PRO A 66 19.78 5.25 1.82
C PRO A 66 19.07 5.90 3.03
N SER A 67 19.64 6.95 3.60
CA SER A 67 19.08 7.70 4.74
C SER A 67 18.09 8.80 4.31
N GLN A 68 17.85 8.96 3.01
CA GLN A 68 16.88 9.92 2.51
C GLN A 68 15.47 9.40 2.77
N LEU A 69 14.54 10.31 3.07
CA LEU A 69 13.12 9.96 3.22
C LEU A 69 12.57 9.38 1.92
N ALA A 70 11.90 8.24 2.05
CA ALA A 70 11.14 7.60 0.99
C ALA A 70 9.66 7.97 1.07
N TYR A 71 9.08 8.00 2.28
CA TYR A 71 7.71 8.46 2.47
C TYR A 71 7.43 9.03 3.86
N ILE A 72 6.31 9.75 3.96
CA ILE A 72 5.70 10.17 5.22
C ILE A 72 4.26 9.67 5.24
N MET A 73 3.88 8.92 6.28
CA MET A 73 2.49 8.47 6.49
C MET A 73 1.93 9.05 7.77
N PHE A 74 0.71 9.60 7.69
CA PHE A 74 0.07 10.21 8.84
C PHE A 74 -0.80 9.21 9.60
N THR A 75 -0.49 9.02 10.88
CA THR A 75 -1.24 8.16 11.79
C THR A 75 -2.07 8.99 12.77
N SER A 76 -3.12 8.42 13.37
CA SER A 76 -3.87 9.09 14.43
C SER A 76 -2.97 9.30 15.66
N GLY A 77 -2.67 10.56 15.98
CA GLY A 77 -1.93 10.90 17.20
C GLY A 77 -2.83 10.84 18.44
N SER A 78 -2.24 10.46 19.57
CA SER A 78 -2.91 10.46 20.89
C SER A 78 -3.43 11.84 21.33
N THR A 79 -2.92 12.91 20.73
CA THR A 79 -3.29 14.30 20.99
C THR A 79 -4.37 14.83 20.05
N GLY A 80 -5.01 13.95 19.26
CA GLY A 80 -6.04 14.31 18.27
C GLY A 80 -5.51 14.87 16.95
N ARG A 81 -4.27 15.39 16.92
CA ARG A 81 -3.57 15.78 15.69
C ARG A 81 -2.85 14.57 15.09
N PRO A 82 -2.96 14.33 13.77
CA PRO A 82 -2.18 13.27 13.13
C PRO A 82 -0.67 13.49 13.31
N LYS A 83 0.13 12.43 13.23
CA LYS A 83 1.59 12.51 13.28
C LYS A 83 2.18 11.92 12.00
N GLY A 84 3.02 12.70 11.32
CA GLY A 84 3.77 12.24 10.15
C GLY A 84 4.90 11.30 10.56
N VAL A 85 4.77 10.01 10.23
CA VAL A 85 5.81 9.00 10.42
C VAL A 85 6.73 9.04 9.21
N GLN A 86 7.97 9.43 9.42
CA GLN A 86 8.99 9.58 8.38
C GLN A 86 9.78 8.27 8.22
N ILE A 87 9.84 7.75 6.99
CA ILE A 87 10.50 6.48 6.70
C ILE A 87 11.54 6.67 5.60
N GLU A 88 12.77 6.27 5.90
CA GLU A 88 13.92 6.31 4.98
C GLU A 88 13.95 5.10 4.01
N HIS A 89 14.61 5.27 2.87
CA HIS A 89 14.78 4.22 1.87
C HIS A 89 15.37 2.92 2.44
N GLN A 90 16.37 3.02 3.30
CA GLN A 90 17.01 1.84 3.89
C GLN A 90 16.05 0.97 4.73
N HIS A 91 15.02 1.56 5.35
CA HIS A 91 14.02 0.80 6.10
C HIS A 91 13.16 -0.06 5.19
N ILE A 92 12.78 0.48 4.03
CA ILE A 92 12.01 -0.23 3.00
C ILE A 92 12.83 -1.36 2.41
N VAL A 93 14.09 -1.09 2.04
CA VAL A 93 15.00 -2.10 1.48
C VAL A 93 15.22 -3.22 2.50
N ARG A 94 15.43 -2.88 3.78
CA ARG A 94 15.55 -3.88 4.84
C ARG A 94 14.30 -4.76 4.95
N LEU A 95 13.10 -4.19 4.87
CA LEU A 95 11.85 -4.95 4.86
C LEU A 95 11.78 -5.87 3.63
N ALA A 96 11.97 -5.33 2.43
CA ALA A 96 11.81 -6.03 1.17
C ALA A 96 12.85 -7.14 0.94
N CYS A 97 14.09 -6.95 1.41
CA CYS A 97 15.18 -7.90 1.27
C CYS A 97 15.27 -8.92 2.41
N SER A 98 14.36 -8.88 3.39
CA SER A 98 14.27 -9.89 4.45
C SER A 98 13.66 -11.20 3.93
N GLN A 99 14.33 -11.85 2.97
CA GLN A 99 13.83 -13.03 2.25
C GLN A 99 13.45 -14.18 3.18
N GLU A 100 14.22 -14.41 4.24
CA GLU A 100 13.92 -15.46 5.23
C GLU A 100 12.56 -15.30 5.93
N LYS A 101 11.98 -14.09 5.93
CA LYS A 101 10.72 -13.78 6.62
C LYS A 101 9.51 -13.62 5.69
N ILE A 102 9.72 -13.27 4.43
CA ILE A 102 8.64 -12.91 3.49
C ILE A 102 8.62 -13.84 2.26
N GLY A 103 9.79 -14.18 1.71
CA GLY A 103 9.97 -15.26 0.74
C GLY A 103 9.38 -15.04 -0.67
N LEU A 104 8.96 -13.83 -1.04
CA LEU A 104 8.46 -13.57 -2.41
C LEU A 104 9.58 -13.66 -3.44
N ASN A 105 9.25 -14.20 -4.61
CA ASN A 105 10.13 -14.32 -5.76
C ASN A 105 9.34 -14.09 -7.07
N THR A 106 10.02 -14.22 -8.21
CA THR A 106 9.44 -13.96 -9.54
C THR A 106 8.22 -14.80 -9.91
N SER A 107 7.97 -15.92 -9.22
CA SER A 107 6.77 -16.74 -9.42
C SER A 107 5.55 -16.29 -8.62
N ASP A 108 5.71 -15.30 -7.72
CA ASP A 108 4.68 -14.88 -6.80
C ASP A 108 3.81 -13.74 -7.35
N ARG A 109 2.56 -13.76 -6.91
CA ARG A 109 1.49 -12.85 -7.31
C ARG A 109 0.85 -12.29 -6.05
N MET A 110 1.16 -11.04 -5.72
CA MET A 110 0.67 -10.35 -4.53
C MET A 110 -0.58 -9.56 -4.88
N ALA A 111 -1.67 -9.78 -4.14
CA ALA A 111 -2.82 -8.88 -4.19
C ALA A 111 -2.53 -7.61 -3.38
N HIS A 112 -2.71 -6.45 -4.00
CA HIS A 112 -2.58 -5.15 -3.34
C HIS A 112 -3.97 -4.70 -2.87
N THR A 113 -4.21 -4.81 -1.57
CA THR A 113 -5.54 -4.60 -0.95
C THR A 113 -5.54 -3.48 0.07
N GLY A 114 -4.37 -3.06 0.55
CA GLY A 114 -4.27 -2.07 1.61
C GLY A 114 -4.68 -0.67 1.15
N ALA A 115 -5.22 0.11 2.10
CA ALA A 115 -5.47 1.53 1.87
C ALA A 115 -4.14 2.27 1.71
N VAL A 116 -4.08 3.19 0.74
CA VAL A 116 -2.85 3.93 0.38
C VAL A 116 -2.23 4.70 1.55
N SER A 117 -3.05 5.08 2.54
CA SER A 117 -2.64 5.82 3.74
C SER A 117 -2.15 4.94 4.90
N PHE A 118 -2.03 3.62 4.69
CA PHE A 118 -1.62 2.65 5.71
C PHE A 118 -0.30 1.96 5.35
N ASP A 119 0.61 1.80 6.31
CA ASP A 119 1.98 1.35 6.05
C ASP A 119 2.09 -0.09 5.54
N ALA A 120 1.09 -0.95 5.78
CA ALA A 120 1.08 -2.31 5.22
C ALA A 120 1.16 -2.34 3.68
N ILE A 121 0.73 -1.29 2.97
CA ILE A 121 0.89 -1.23 1.51
C ILE A 121 2.35 -1.21 1.08
N THR A 122 3.26 -0.77 1.94
CA THR A 122 4.70 -0.76 1.65
C THR A 122 5.26 -2.19 1.66
N LEU A 123 4.73 -3.07 2.51
CA LEU A 123 5.01 -4.50 2.44
C LEU A 123 4.51 -5.05 1.11
N GLU A 124 3.24 -4.81 0.76
CA GLU A 124 2.65 -5.31 -0.49
C GLU A 124 3.44 -4.86 -1.72
N ILE A 125 3.75 -3.57 -1.84
CA ILE A 125 4.41 -2.99 -3.01
C ILE A 125 5.89 -3.39 -3.07
N PHE A 126 6.67 -3.08 -2.03
CA PHE A 126 8.13 -3.16 -2.14
C PHE A 126 8.65 -4.57 -2.00
N THR A 127 8.02 -5.44 -1.20
CA THR A 127 8.45 -6.86 -1.16
C THR A 127 8.14 -7.56 -2.48
N THR A 128 7.09 -7.13 -3.19
CA THR A 128 6.72 -7.70 -4.48
C THR A 128 7.65 -7.20 -5.58
N LEU A 129 7.71 -5.88 -5.79
CA LEU A 129 8.42 -5.29 -6.91
C LEU A 129 9.95 -5.45 -6.80
N LEU A 130 10.52 -5.35 -5.60
CA LEU A 130 11.98 -5.49 -5.43
C LEU A 130 12.46 -6.94 -5.53
N ASN A 131 11.57 -7.94 -5.41
CA ASN A 131 11.90 -9.36 -5.60
C ASN A 131 11.42 -9.91 -6.96
N GLY A 132 10.98 -9.05 -7.87
CA GLY A 132 10.55 -9.41 -9.23
C GLY A 132 9.21 -10.15 -9.30
N ALA A 133 8.45 -10.19 -8.21
CA ALA A 133 7.09 -10.71 -8.17
C ALA A 133 6.11 -9.74 -8.87
N THR A 134 4.87 -10.18 -9.08
CA THR A 134 3.84 -9.36 -9.74
C THR A 134 2.83 -8.82 -8.72
N LEU A 135 2.56 -7.52 -8.77
CA LEU A 135 1.57 -6.85 -7.92
C LEU A 135 0.23 -6.71 -8.67
N TYR A 136 -0.86 -7.09 -8.03
CA TYR A 136 -2.21 -7.06 -8.58
C TYR A 136 -3.10 -6.10 -7.77
N PRO A 137 -3.36 -4.87 -8.25
CA PRO A 137 -4.27 -3.93 -7.60
C PRO A 137 -5.68 -4.49 -7.48
N VAL A 138 -6.25 -4.46 -6.29
CA VAL A 138 -7.64 -4.82 -6.02
C VAL A 138 -8.43 -3.54 -5.76
N ASP A 139 -9.47 -3.28 -6.55
CA ASP A 139 -10.35 -2.15 -6.27
C ASP A 139 -11.20 -2.41 -5.01
N ARG A 140 -11.68 -1.33 -4.40
CA ARG A 140 -12.41 -1.39 -3.14
C ARG A 140 -13.71 -2.19 -3.24
N ASP A 141 -14.43 -2.10 -4.36
CA ASP A 141 -15.71 -2.79 -4.53
C ASP A 141 -15.50 -4.30 -4.67
N THR A 142 -14.44 -4.71 -5.38
CA THR A 142 -14.00 -6.12 -5.46
C THR A 142 -13.58 -6.63 -4.08
N LEU A 143 -12.79 -5.88 -3.32
CA LEU A 143 -12.31 -6.31 -2.00
C LEU A 143 -13.44 -6.52 -0.98
N LEU A 144 -14.49 -5.68 -1.04
CA LEU A 144 -15.61 -5.71 -0.10
C LEU A 144 -16.70 -6.73 -0.48
N ASP A 145 -16.67 -7.26 -1.70
CA ASP A 145 -17.57 -8.33 -2.16
C ASP A 145 -16.84 -9.68 -2.12
N ILE A 146 -17.28 -10.57 -1.23
CA ILE A 146 -16.63 -11.87 -1.02
C ILE A 146 -16.55 -12.74 -2.27
N HIS A 147 -17.55 -12.67 -3.17
CA HIS A 147 -17.59 -13.46 -4.39
C HIS A 147 -16.64 -12.88 -5.44
N ARG A 148 -16.65 -11.56 -5.61
CA ARG A 148 -15.71 -10.88 -6.52
C ARG A 148 -14.27 -11.06 -6.05
N PHE A 149 -14.01 -10.96 -4.76
CA PHE A 149 -12.67 -11.13 -4.22
C PHE A 149 -12.17 -12.58 -4.37
N GLU A 150 -13.01 -13.58 -4.11
CA GLU A 150 -12.65 -14.97 -4.40
C GLU A 150 -12.35 -15.18 -5.88
N GLN A 151 -13.21 -14.65 -6.77
CA GLN A 151 -13.00 -14.74 -8.22
C GLN A 151 -11.70 -14.05 -8.64
N PHE A 152 -11.37 -12.91 -8.03
CA PHE A 152 -10.11 -12.20 -8.27
C PHE A 152 -8.90 -13.07 -7.89
N ILE A 153 -8.92 -13.66 -6.69
CA ILE A 153 -7.85 -14.55 -6.19
C ILE A 153 -7.63 -15.71 -7.17
N GLN A 154 -8.70 -16.36 -7.62
CA GLN A 154 -8.64 -17.49 -8.53
C GLN A 154 -8.18 -17.09 -9.94
N THR A 155 -8.76 -16.02 -10.48
CA THR A 155 -8.48 -15.54 -11.85
C THR A 155 -7.03 -15.12 -12.01
N HIS A 156 -6.51 -14.37 -11.03
CA HIS A 156 -5.14 -13.88 -11.04
C HIS A 156 -4.15 -14.85 -10.41
N GLN A 157 -4.60 -16.02 -9.95
CA GLN A 157 -3.78 -17.04 -9.28
C GLN A 157 -2.92 -16.44 -8.16
N ILE A 158 -3.52 -15.59 -7.33
CA ILE A 158 -2.84 -14.89 -6.25
C ILE A 158 -2.15 -15.93 -5.36
N THR A 159 -0.88 -15.69 -5.02
CA THR A 159 -0.07 -16.58 -4.16
C THR A 159 0.27 -15.94 -2.82
N ALA A 160 0.22 -14.60 -2.75
CA ALA A 160 0.51 -13.83 -1.55
C ALA A 160 -0.58 -12.79 -1.30
N LEU A 161 -0.97 -12.63 -0.04
CA LEU A 161 -2.00 -11.70 0.36
C LEU A 161 -1.71 -11.15 1.76
N PHE A 162 -1.96 -9.86 1.97
CA PHE A 162 -2.07 -9.26 3.30
C PHE A 162 -3.53 -8.87 3.53
N LEU A 163 -4.07 -9.14 4.72
CA LEU A 163 -5.38 -8.64 5.14
C LEU A 163 -5.31 -8.09 6.56
N THR A 164 -6.03 -7.00 6.82
CA THR A 164 -6.26 -6.58 8.21
C THR A 164 -6.93 -7.72 8.98
N THR A 165 -6.59 -7.87 10.26
CA THR A 165 -7.06 -8.99 11.08
C THR A 165 -8.58 -9.10 11.13
N GLY A 166 -9.29 -7.98 11.17
CA GLY A 166 -10.76 -7.96 11.08
C GLY A 166 -11.29 -8.57 9.78
N LEU A 167 -10.76 -8.12 8.63
CA LEU A 167 -11.20 -8.60 7.31
C LEU A 167 -10.83 -10.08 7.10
N PHE A 168 -9.62 -10.47 7.50
CA PHE A 168 -9.20 -11.87 7.50
C PHE A 168 -10.18 -12.75 8.29
N ASN A 169 -10.50 -12.36 9.53
CA ASN A 169 -11.38 -13.14 10.40
C ASN A 169 -12.78 -13.31 9.79
N GLN A 170 -13.33 -12.24 9.21
CA GLN A 170 -14.63 -12.26 8.53
C GLN A 170 -14.62 -13.23 7.34
N LEU A 171 -13.66 -13.07 6.42
CA LEU A 171 -13.56 -13.90 5.22
C LEU A 171 -13.28 -15.37 5.55
N ALA A 172 -12.40 -15.63 6.52
CA ALA A 172 -12.08 -17.00 6.96
C ALA A 172 -13.29 -17.74 7.54
N GLN A 173 -14.20 -17.04 8.23
CA GLN A 173 -15.40 -17.64 8.79
C GLN A 173 -16.48 -17.87 7.73
N GLN A 174 -16.61 -16.98 6.76
CA GLN A 174 -17.64 -17.06 5.72
C GLN A 174 -17.23 -18.00 4.57
N ARG A 175 -15.94 -18.00 4.19
CA ARG A 175 -15.46 -18.66 2.98
C ARG A 175 -13.98 -19.07 3.07
N PRO A 176 -13.59 -19.98 3.98
CA PRO A 176 -12.18 -20.36 4.20
C PRO A 176 -11.49 -20.92 2.95
N GLN A 177 -12.23 -21.58 2.05
CA GLN A 177 -11.69 -22.14 0.82
C GLN A 177 -11.17 -21.10 -0.18
N MET A 178 -11.53 -19.82 -0.04
CA MET A 178 -11.04 -18.77 -0.94
C MET A 178 -9.52 -18.56 -0.82
N PHE A 179 -8.94 -18.94 0.32
CA PHE A 179 -7.50 -18.84 0.59
C PHE A 179 -6.70 -20.04 0.08
N LYS A 180 -7.38 -21.06 -0.48
CA LYS A 180 -6.72 -22.25 -1.01
C LYS A 180 -5.78 -21.88 -2.15
N GLY A 181 -4.55 -22.38 -2.08
CA GLY A 181 -3.52 -22.13 -3.10
C GLY A 181 -2.63 -20.91 -2.83
N LEU A 182 -2.97 -20.09 -1.81
CA LEU A 182 -2.02 -19.10 -1.30
C LEU A 182 -0.80 -19.82 -0.71
N LYS A 183 0.40 -19.34 -1.07
CA LYS A 183 1.65 -19.75 -0.43
C LYS A 183 1.84 -19.00 0.88
N THR A 184 1.46 -17.72 0.90
CA THR A 184 1.67 -16.83 2.04
C THR A 184 0.44 -15.96 2.30
N LEU A 185 -0.06 -15.97 3.53
CA LEU A 185 -1.13 -15.09 3.98
C LEU A 185 -0.67 -14.35 5.24
N PHE A 186 -0.51 -13.04 5.10
CA PHE A 186 -0.19 -12.14 6.19
C PHE A 186 -1.47 -11.57 6.78
N THR A 187 -1.48 -11.40 8.11
CA THR A 187 -2.51 -10.61 8.77
C THR A 187 -1.93 -9.79 9.91
N GLY A 188 -2.48 -8.60 10.10
CA GLY A 188 -2.05 -7.69 11.15
C GLY A 188 -3.03 -6.56 11.41
N GLY A 189 -2.69 -5.71 12.38
CA GLY A 189 -3.53 -4.60 12.83
C GLY A 189 -4.36 -4.91 14.08
N ASP A 190 -4.51 -6.18 14.47
CA ASP A 190 -5.12 -6.59 15.75
C ASP A 190 -4.71 -8.03 16.13
N VAL A 191 -5.25 -8.55 17.25
CA VAL A 191 -5.10 -9.92 17.71
C VAL A 191 -5.85 -10.88 16.79
N ILE A 192 -5.12 -11.85 16.23
CA ILE A 192 -5.69 -12.88 15.35
C ILE A 192 -6.67 -13.80 16.09
N ASN A 193 -7.79 -14.13 15.44
CA ASN A 193 -8.68 -15.18 15.93
C ASN A 193 -8.11 -16.55 15.54
N VAL A 194 -7.69 -17.33 16.53
CA VAL A 194 -7.10 -18.66 16.31
C VAL A 194 -8.02 -19.60 15.53
N LYS A 195 -9.34 -19.56 15.78
CA LYS A 195 -10.30 -20.41 15.07
C LYS A 195 -10.38 -20.06 13.58
N SER A 196 -10.33 -18.77 13.24
CA SER A 196 -10.28 -18.32 11.84
C SER A 196 -9.01 -18.83 11.14
N ALA A 197 -7.86 -18.79 11.81
CA ALA A 197 -6.61 -19.35 11.28
C ALA A 197 -6.69 -20.87 11.08
N GLU A 198 -7.28 -21.61 12.02
CA GLU A 198 -7.49 -23.05 11.90
C GLU A 198 -8.46 -23.42 10.77
N LEU A 199 -9.51 -22.62 10.53
CA LEU A 199 -10.43 -22.83 9.42
C LEU A 199 -9.70 -22.74 8.07
N VAL A 200 -8.86 -21.72 7.89
CA VAL A 200 -8.07 -21.56 6.66
C VAL A 200 -7.07 -22.70 6.49
N LYS A 201 -6.36 -23.11 7.54
CA LYS A 201 -5.40 -24.23 7.47
C LYS A 201 -6.01 -25.59 7.11
N LYS A 202 -7.32 -25.76 7.33
CA LYS A 202 -8.04 -27.01 7.01
C LYS A 202 -8.47 -27.12 5.55
N HIS A 203 -8.41 -26.03 4.78
CA HIS A 203 -8.90 -25.94 3.40
C HIS A 203 -7.76 -25.63 2.42
#